data_AF-A0A5M4ATU4-F1
#
_entry.id   AF-A0A5M4ATU4-F1
#
_cell.length_a   1.000
_cell.length_b   1.000
_cell.length_c   1.000
_cell.angle_alpha   90.00
_cell.angle_beta   90.00
_cell.angle_gamma   90.00
#
_symmetry.space_group_name_H-M   'P 1'
#
loop_
_entity.id
_entity.type
_entity.pdbx_description
1 polymer ?
#
loop_
_entity_poly.entity_id
_entity_poly.type
_entity_poly.pdbx_seq_one_letter_code
_entity_poly.pdbx_strand_id
1 'polypeptide(L)'
;MLMKESLRFAFAVNQGHAFEKKHFGEAERFLIYEHRDDELSMIDERQNPFIQSGEEFLHGSPRKGRAIISFLNELDVDVLVAREFGRNLHMVREHFIPVIISATCIGEVTEVLLKHIYWLKEEKRKTVNHFGLYQINLGILKMPGKYDKNRLQEEQ
;
A
#
# COMPACT_ATOMS: atom_id res chain seq x y z
N MET A 1 11.39 -24.37 -15.42
CA MET A 1 10.04 -23.78 -15.29
C MET A 1 10.21 -22.53 -14.46
N LEU A 2 10.22 -21.34 -15.08
CA LEU A 2 10.24 -20.08 -14.34
C LEU A 2 8.90 -19.97 -13.62
N MET A 3 8.90 -20.00 -12.29
CA MET A 3 7.68 -19.69 -11.53
C MET A 3 7.30 -18.26 -11.90
N LYS A 4 6.14 -18.08 -12.55
CA LYS A 4 5.59 -16.75 -12.78
C LYS A 4 5.30 -16.13 -11.41
N GLU A 5 6.12 -15.17 -11.01
CA GLU A 5 5.93 -14.47 -9.75
C GLU A 5 4.62 -13.66 -9.78
N SER A 6 3.77 -13.91 -8.79
CA SER A 6 2.58 -13.11 -8.48
C SER A 6 2.92 -12.03 -7.45
N LEU A 7 2.09 -11.00 -7.39
CA LEU A 7 2.11 -10.00 -6.33
C LEU A 7 0.69 -9.78 -5.84
N ARG A 8 0.49 -9.68 -4.53
CA ARG A 8 -0.77 -9.21 -3.95
C ARG A 8 -0.71 -7.76 -3.50
N PHE A 9 -1.81 -7.07 -3.73
CA PHE A 9 -1.96 -5.66 -3.44
C PHE A 9 -3.09 -5.45 -2.47
N ALA A 10 -2.94 -4.51 -1.54
CA ALA A 10 -4.04 -3.98 -0.76
C ALA A 10 -4.30 -2.52 -1.15
N PHE A 11 -5.49 -2.24 -1.67
CA PHE A 11 -5.93 -0.90 -2.03
C PHE A 11 -6.75 -0.32 -0.88
N ALA A 12 -6.31 0.82 -0.35
CA ALA A 12 -6.95 1.47 0.78
C ALA A 12 -8.12 2.36 0.31
N VAL A 13 -9.37 1.92 0.54
CA VAL A 13 -10.57 2.60 0.04
C VAL A 13 -11.57 2.92 1.16
N ASN A 14 -12.47 3.85 0.88
CA ASN A 14 -13.60 4.20 1.74
C ASN A 14 -14.86 3.36 1.42
N GLN A 15 -15.98 3.65 2.08
CA GLN A 15 -17.27 2.97 1.91
C GLN A 15 -17.73 2.90 0.45
N GLY A 16 -17.41 3.91 -0.36
CA GLY A 16 -17.82 4.04 -1.77
C GLY A 16 -16.79 3.52 -2.76
N HIS A 17 -15.82 2.70 -2.33
CA HIS A 17 -14.77 2.12 -3.16
C HIS A 17 -13.87 3.15 -3.86
N ALA A 18 -13.86 4.40 -3.38
CA ALA A 18 -12.88 5.39 -3.80
C ALA A 18 -11.68 5.33 -2.86
N PHE A 19 -10.47 5.62 -3.37
CA PHE A 19 -9.27 5.64 -2.54
C PHE A 19 -9.42 6.62 -1.37
N GLU A 20 -9.02 6.14 -0.19
CA GLU A 20 -9.11 6.90 1.06
C GLU A 20 -8.29 8.20 0.94
N LYS A 21 -8.91 9.32 1.36
CA LYS A 21 -8.29 10.64 1.31
C LYS A 21 -7.28 10.85 2.43
N LYS A 22 -7.44 10.12 3.53
CA LYS A 22 -6.54 10.09 4.68
C LYS A 22 -5.42 9.07 4.45
N HIS A 23 -4.70 8.74 5.52
CA HIS A 23 -3.65 7.72 5.52
C HIS A 23 -4.19 6.31 5.29
N PHE A 24 -3.37 5.43 4.70
CA PHE A 24 -3.65 4.01 4.45
C PHE A 24 -4.36 3.30 5.63
N GLY A 25 -3.87 3.50 6.86
CA GLY A 25 -4.39 2.81 8.05
C GLY A 25 -5.77 3.29 8.52
N GLU A 26 -6.30 4.35 7.92
CA GLU A 26 -7.64 4.90 8.16
C GLU A 26 -8.64 4.52 7.07
N ALA A 27 -8.25 3.70 6.09
CA ALA A 27 -9.16 3.22 5.08
C ALA A 27 -10.18 2.25 5.67
N GLU A 28 -11.44 2.41 5.29
CA GLU A 28 -12.54 1.61 5.80
C GLU A 28 -12.53 0.19 5.29
N ARG A 29 -11.96 0.00 4.09
CA ARG A 29 -11.78 -1.31 3.48
C ARG A 29 -10.43 -1.42 2.76
N PHE A 30 -9.98 -2.66 2.65
CA PHE A 30 -8.87 -3.06 1.80
C PHE A 30 -9.42 -3.95 0.69
N LEU A 31 -9.26 -3.49 -0.56
CA LEU A 31 -9.52 -4.34 -1.72
C LEU A 31 -8.24 -5.11 -2.03
N ILE A 32 -8.32 -6.43 -2.07
CA ILE A 32 -7.19 -7.29 -2.33
C ILE A 32 -7.18 -7.65 -3.81
N TYR A 33 -6.11 -7.27 -4.48
CA TYR A 33 -5.87 -7.60 -5.88
C TYR A 33 -4.69 -8.55 -6.00
N GLU A 34 -4.74 -9.43 -6.98
CA GLU A 34 -3.63 -10.32 -7.33
C GLU A 34 -3.18 -10.05 -8.76
N HIS A 35 -1.89 -9.81 -8.93
CA HIS A 35 -1.27 -9.81 -10.24
C HIS A 35 -0.83 -11.22 -10.61
N ARG A 36 -1.37 -11.76 -11.70
CA ARG A 36 -1.00 -13.05 -12.26
C ARG A 36 -1.17 -13.04 -13.77
N ASP A 37 -0.23 -13.64 -14.49
CA ASP A 37 -0.34 -13.82 -15.95
C ASP A 37 -0.60 -12.50 -16.73
N ASP A 38 0.02 -11.40 -16.28
CA ASP A 38 -0.13 -10.03 -16.83
C ASP A 38 -1.51 -9.39 -16.63
N GLU A 39 -2.33 -9.97 -15.76
CA GLU A 39 -3.61 -9.44 -15.30
C GLU A 39 -3.51 -9.02 -13.82
N LEU A 40 -4.26 -7.98 -13.43
CA LEU A 40 -4.42 -7.54 -12.05
C LEU A 40 -5.91 -7.56 -11.70
N SER A 41 -6.33 -8.58 -10.94
CA SER A 41 -7.74 -8.87 -10.69
C SER A 41 -8.06 -8.76 -9.19
N MET A 42 -9.25 -8.25 -8.84
CA MET A 42 -9.70 -8.23 -7.45
C MET A 42 -10.07 -9.65 -7.02
N ILE A 43 -9.51 -10.11 -5.91
CA ILE A 43 -9.74 -11.46 -5.38
C ILE A 43 -10.46 -11.47 -4.03
N ASP A 44 -10.43 -10.35 -3.30
CA ASP A 44 -11.07 -10.26 -1.97
C ASP A 44 -11.36 -8.80 -1.59
N GLU A 45 -12.25 -8.60 -0.63
CA GLU A 45 -12.54 -7.32 0.01
C GLU A 45 -12.63 -7.52 1.52
N ARG A 46 -11.85 -6.75 2.28
CA ARG A 46 -11.81 -6.84 3.74
C ARG A 46 -12.15 -5.52 4.38
N GLN A 47 -13.11 -5.54 5.30
CA GLN A 47 -13.33 -4.40 6.19
C GLN A 47 -12.10 -4.22 7.10
N ASN A 48 -11.68 -2.97 7.32
CA ASN A 48 -10.61 -2.67 8.26
C ASN A 48 -11.16 -2.76 9.70
N PRO A 49 -10.78 -3.78 10.49
CA PRO A 49 -11.31 -3.94 11.84
C PRO A 49 -10.77 -2.90 12.83
N PHE A 50 -9.78 -2.09 12.41
CA PHE A 50 -9.01 -1.17 13.26
C PHE A 50 -9.45 0.31 13.15
N ILE A 51 -10.56 0.61 12.47
CA ILE A 51 -11.11 1.98 12.39
C ILE A 51 -11.86 2.39 13.65
N GLN A 52 -12.69 1.51 14.21
CA GLN A 52 -13.63 1.86 15.29
C GLN A 52 -13.18 1.37 16.67
N SER A 53 -11.93 0.92 16.78
CA SER A 53 -11.44 0.17 17.95
C SER A 53 -11.07 1.09 19.13
N GLY A 54 -12.04 1.81 19.70
CA GLY A 54 -11.94 2.50 21.00
C GLY A 54 -10.73 3.42 21.23
N GLU A 55 -10.48 3.80 22.48
CA GLU A 55 -9.29 4.57 22.92
C GLU A 55 -7.96 3.83 22.67
N GLU A 56 -8.06 2.54 22.34
CA GLU A 56 -6.98 1.60 22.21
C GLU A 56 -6.27 1.66 20.85
N PHE A 57 -6.90 2.22 19.82
CA PHE A 57 -6.32 2.38 18.49
C PHE A 57 -6.30 3.84 18.03
N LEU A 58 -5.74 4.70 18.88
CA LEU A 58 -5.49 6.11 18.55
C LEU A 58 -4.80 6.26 17.18
N HIS A 59 -5.20 7.32 16.47
CA HIS A 59 -4.69 7.66 15.15
C HIS A 59 -3.15 7.71 15.13
N GLY A 60 -2.54 7.04 14.16
CA GLY A 60 -1.09 6.99 14.03
C GLY A 60 -0.35 6.19 15.11
N SER A 61 -1.03 5.52 16.05
CA SER A 61 -0.36 4.73 17.07
C SER A 61 0.46 3.57 16.45
N PRO A 62 1.69 3.30 16.95
CA PRO A 62 2.50 2.18 16.46
C PRO A 62 1.81 0.83 16.62
N ARG A 63 0.95 0.69 17.64
CA ARG A 63 0.15 -0.52 17.89
C ARG A 63 -0.86 -0.78 16.77
N LYS A 64 -1.60 0.25 16.32
CA LYS A 64 -2.48 0.16 15.14
C LYS A 64 -1.69 -0.22 13.90
N GLY A 65 -0.54 0.41 13.69
CA GLY A 65 0.36 0.08 12.58
C GLY A 65 0.74 -1.40 12.55
N ARG A 66 1.21 -1.95 13.68
CA ARG A 66 1.57 -3.38 13.79
C ARG A 66 0.37 -4.33 13.57
N ALA A 67 -0.81 -3.97 14.08
CA ALA A 67 -2.00 -4.80 13.89
C ALA A 67 -2.41 -4.87 12.41
N ILE A 68 -2.40 -3.74 11.70
CA ILE A 68 -2.66 -3.70 10.26
C ILE A 68 -1.59 -4.47 9.48
N ILE A 69 -0.31 -4.33 9.85
CA ILE A 69 0.79 -5.09 9.24
C ILE A 69 0.57 -6.60 9.41
N SER A 70 0.26 -7.07 10.63
CA SER A 70 -0.02 -8.48 10.89
C SER A 70 -1.19 -8.99 10.05
N PHE A 71 -2.29 -8.24 10.04
CA PHE A 71 -3.49 -8.58 9.28
C PHE A 71 -3.22 -8.70 7.77
N LEU A 72 -2.45 -7.79 7.18
CA LEU A 72 -2.14 -7.83 5.75
C LEU A 72 -1.08 -8.88 5.39
N ASN A 73 -0.16 -9.20 6.31
CA ASN A 73 0.77 -10.32 6.13
C ASN A 73 0.03 -11.67 6.11
N GLU A 74 -1.01 -11.84 6.94
CA GLU A 74 -1.86 -13.05 6.92
C GLU A 74 -2.61 -13.24 5.60
N LEU A 75 -2.75 -12.16 4.80
CA LEU A 75 -3.35 -12.17 3.46
C LEU A 75 -2.30 -12.28 2.34
N ASP A 76 -1.03 -12.51 2.70
CA ASP A 76 0.15 -12.50 1.82
C ASP A 76 0.25 -11.25 0.94
N VAL A 77 -0.12 -10.08 1.46
CA VAL A 77 -0.01 -8.82 0.69
C VAL A 77 1.46 -8.44 0.53
N ASP A 78 1.84 -8.00 -0.66
CA ASP A 78 3.18 -7.52 -0.99
C ASP A 78 3.26 -6.00 -1.12
N VAL A 79 2.20 -5.40 -1.69
CA VAL A 79 2.19 -4.00 -2.11
C VAL A 79 1.01 -3.27 -1.48
N LEU A 80 1.27 -2.12 -0.86
CA LEU A 80 0.21 -1.27 -0.30
C LEU A 80 -0.02 -0.07 -1.22
N VAL A 81 -1.27 0.18 -1.62
CA VAL A 81 -1.63 1.28 -2.51
C VAL A 81 -2.58 2.24 -1.81
N ALA A 82 -2.15 3.49 -1.63
CA ALA A 82 -2.93 4.53 -0.97
C ALA A 82 -2.56 5.92 -1.47
N ARG A 83 -3.38 6.92 -1.12
CA ARG A 83 -3.06 8.32 -1.38
C ARG A 83 -2.02 8.88 -0.43
N GLU A 84 -1.93 8.32 0.77
CA GLU A 84 -1.01 8.79 1.80
C GLU A 84 -0.64 7.69 2.79
N PHE A 85 0.57 7.77 3.34
CA PHE A 85 1.03 6.96 4.47
C PHE A 85 1.43 7.87 5.62
N GLY A 86 0.98 7.54 6.83
CA GLY A 86 1.31 8.32 8.03
C GLY A 86 2.70 8.03 8.61
N ARG A 87 2.92 8.50 9.84
CA ARG A 87 4.21 8.43 10.59
C ARG A 87 4.86 7.04 10.67
N ASN A 88 4.08 5.98 10.56
CA ASN A 88 4.51 4.59 10.68
C ASN A 88 5.04 3.99 9.36
N LEU A 89 5.25 4.82 8.33
CA LEU A 89 5.76 4.38 7.02
C LEU A 89 7.08 3.59 7.10
N HIS A 90 7.95 3.90 8.07
CA HIS A 90 9.19 3.14 8.26
C HIS A 90 8.91 1.66 8.57
N MET A 91 7.98 1.35 9.48
CA MET A 91 7.55 -0.03 9.77
C MET A 91 6.87 -0.67 8.56
N VAL A 92 6.04 0.09 7.84
CA VAL A 92 5.37 -0.43 6.62
C VAL A 92 6.40 -0.93 5.61
N ARG A 93 7.49 -0.19 5.41
CA ARG A 93 8.55 -0.53 4.45
C ARG A 93 9.37 -1.74 4.85
N GLU A 94 9.30 -2.21 6.09
CA GLU A 94 9.95 -3.46 6.52
C GLU A 94 9.18 -4.71 6.04
N HIS A 95 7.92 -4.54 5.65
CA HIS A 95 7.02 -5.66 5.29
C HIS A 95 6.45 -5.57 3.87
N PHE A 96 6.17 -4.36 3.40
CA PHE A 96 5.46 -4.13 2.15
C PHE A 96 6.14 -3.08 1.28
N ILE A 97 5.83 -3.09 -0.01
CA ILE A 97 6.19 -2.03 -0.96
C ILE A 97 5.08 -0.97 -0.92
N PRO A 98 5.29 0.22 -0.33
CA PRO A 98 4.29 1.27 -0.36
C PRO A 98 4.29 2.02 -1.71
N VAL A 99 3.11 2.21 -2.25
CA VAL A 99 2.84 2.98 -3.48
C VAL A 99 1.85 4.10 -3.17
N ILE A 100 2.31 5.34 -3.32
CA ILE A 100 1.47 6.53 -3.22
C ILE A 100 0.88 6.84 -4.58
N ILE A 101 -0.43 7.01 -4.67
CA ILE A 101 -1.15 7.35 -5.91
C ILE A 101 -1.75 8.75 -5.83
N SER A 102 -1.72 9.49 -6.95
CA SER A 102 -2.46 10.74 -7.11
C SER A 102 -3.87 10.55 -7.68
N ALA A 103 -4.09 9.45 -8.39
CA ALA A 103 -5.36 9.14 -9.05
C ALA A 103 -6.44 8.70 -8.05
N THR A 104 -7.70 8.96 -8.35
CA THR A 104 -8.84 8.58 -7.50
C THR A 104 -9.63 7.39 -8.03
N CYS A 105 -9.41 7.01 -9.29
CA CYS A 105 -10.10 5.89 -9.94
C CYS A 105 -9.27 4.61 -9.86
N ILE A 106 -9.89 3.51 -9.43
CA ILE A 106 -9.25 2.19 -9.36
C ILE A 106 -8.74 1.73 -10.72
N GLY A 107 -9.53 1.89 -11.79
CA GLY A 107 -9.15 1.42 -13.13
C GLY A 107 -7.90 2.09 -13.69
N GLU A 108 -7.74 3.39 -13.45
CA GLU A 108 -6.51 4.10 -13.84
C GLU A 108 -5.30 3.60 -13.06
N VAL A 109 -5.49 3.35 -11.75
CA VAL A 109 -4.41 2.86 -10.88
C VAL A 109 -3.98 1.45 -11.29
N THR A 110 -4.92 0.54 -11.57
CA THR A 110 -4.59 -0.82 -12.01
C THR A 110 -3.84 -0.82 -13.34
N GLU A 111 -4.26 0.00 -14.31
CA GLU A 111 -3.58 0.14 -15.60
C GLU A 111 -2.13 0.61 -15.43
N VAL A 112 -1.89 1.59 -14.56
CA VAL A 112 -0.54 2.10 -14.32
C VAL A 112 0.31 1.11 -13.53
N LEU A 113 -0.26 0.43 -12.54
CA LEU A 113 0.44 -0.63 -11.81
C LEU A 113 0.87 -1.76 -12.74
N LEU A 114 0.00 -2.18 -13.67
CA LEU A 114 0.31 -3.19 -14.68
C LEU A 114 1.49 -2.76 -15.57
N LYS A 115 1.48 -1.52 -16.08
CA LYS A 115 2.58 -0.97 -16.89
C LYS A 115 3.92 -0.96 -16.16
N HIS A 116 3.91 -0.94 -14.84
CA HIS A 116 5.11 -0.87 -14.01
C HIS A 116 5.35 -2.11 -13.14
N ILE A 117 4.61 -3.20 -13.36
CA ILE A 117 4.63 -4.38 -12.49
C ILE A 117 6.02 -5.00 -12.38
N TYR A 118 6.81 -4.93 -13.45
CA TYR A 118 8.19 -5.39 -13.49
C TYR A 118 9.02 -4.77 -12.36
N TRP A 119 8.89 -3.46 -12.13
CA TRP A 119 9.65 -2.75 -11.10
C TRP A 119 9.25 -3.16 -9.68
N LEU A 120 7.97 -3.44 -9.45
CA LEU A 120 7.47 -3.92 -8.17
C LEU A 120 7.95 -5.34 -7.88
N LYS A 121 8.00 -6.21 -8.91
CA LYS A 121 8.57 -7.55 -8.80
C LYS A 121 10.07 -7.52 -8.51
N GLU A 122 10.81 -6.67 -9.21
CA GLU A 122 12.22 -6.42 -8.94
C GLU A 122 12.44 -5.94 -7.50
N GLU A 123 11.62 -5.01 -7.02
CA GLU A 123 11.68 -4.54 -5.64
C GLU A 123 11.43 -5.68 -4.65
N LYS A 124 10.42 -6.53 -4.89
CA LYS A 124 10.10 -7.68 -4.02
C LYS A 124 11.24 -8.69 -3.95
N ARG A 125 11.97 -8.90 -5.05
CA ARG A 125 13.13 -9.81 -5.12
C ARG A 125 14.36 -9.30 -4.35
N LYS A 126 14.44 -8.02 -4.00
CA LYS A 126 15.60 -7.48 -3.29
C LYS A 126 15.70 -8.07 -1.89
N THR A 127 16.86 -8.60 -1.55
CA THR A 127 17.28 -8.88 -0.16
C THR A 127 17.74 -7.57 0.48
N VAL A 128 16.77 -6.72 0.85
CA VAL A 128 17.00 -5.43 1.51
C VAL A 128 16.29 -5.40 2.87
N ASN A 129 16.82 -4.59 3.80
CA ASN A 129 16.21 -4.40 5.13
C ASN A 129 14.88 -3.64 5.07
N HIS A 130 14.59 -2.94 3.97
CA HIS A 130 13.34 -2.22 3.76
C HIS A 130 13.09 -1.97 2.27
N PHE A 131 11.82 -1.97 1.88
CA PHE A 131 11.36 -1.64 0.54
C PHE A 131 11.40 -0.13 0.27
N GLY A 132 11.50 0.22 -1.00
CA GLY A 132 11.38 1.57 -1.51
C GLY A 132 9.95 2.12 -1.47
N LEU A 133 9.81 3.44 -1.30
CA LEU A 133 8.53 4.13 -1.50
C LEU A 133 8.40 4.57 -2.96
N TYR A 134 7.30 4.15 -3.59
CA TYR A 134 6.99 4.49 -4.96
C TYR A 134 5.87 5.51 -5.02
N GLN A 135 5.88 6.38 -6.02
CA GLN A 135 4.81 7.35 -6.22
C GLN A 135 4.34 7.35 -7.68
N ILE A 136 3.04 7.19 -7.90
CA ILE A 136 2.40 7.25 -9.20
C ILE A 136 1.66 8.59 -9.31
N ASN A 137 2.12 9.46 -10.20
CA ASN A 137 1.46 10.71 -10.54
C ASN A 137 1.04 10.70 -12.01
N LEU A 138 -0.25 10.74 -12.31
CA LEU A 138 -0.77 10.84 -13.70
C LEU A 138 -0.14 9.81 -14.66
N GLY A 139 0.06 8.58 -14.22
CA GLY A 139 0.68 7.52 -15.03
C GLY A 139 2.21 7.47 -15.02
N ILE A 140 2.89 8.37 -14.31
CA ILE A 140 4.34 8.33 -14.13
C ILE A 140 4.68 7.70 -12.77
N LEU A 141 5.34 6.54 -12.79
CA LEU A 141 5.97 5.97 -11.61
C LEU A 141 7.29 6.69 -11.32
N LYS A 142 7.33 7.42 -10.20
CA LYS A 142 8.57 7.93 -9.60
C LYS A 142 9.15 6.84 -8.70
N MET A 143 10.36 6.43 -9.05
CA MET A 143 11.17 5.55 -8.22
C MET A 143 11.55 6.25 -6.91
N PRO A 144 11.83 5.48 -5.84
CA PRO A 144 12.27 6.05 -4.57
C PRO A 144 13.52 6.92 -4.77
N GLY A 145 13.34 8.24 -4.63
CA GLY A 145 14.45 9.17 -4.42
C GLY A 145 14.99 9.06 -3.00
N LYS A 146 16.17 9.62 -2.73
CA LYS A 146 16.68 9.76 -1.36
C LYS A 146 15.62 10.48 -0.51
N TYR A 147 14.99 9.74 0.41
CA TYR A 147 13.89 10.24 1.24
C TYR A 147 14.39 11.37 2.13
N ASP A 148 13.92 12.60 1.90
CA ASP A 148 14.31 13.76 2.67
C ASP A 148 13.47 13.83 3.97
N LYS A 149 14.16 13.82 5.12
CA LYS A 149 13.56 13.67 6.46
C LYS A 149 12.70 14.87 6.91
N ASN A 150 12.68 15.96 6.15
CA ASN A 150 12.14 17.25 6.59
C ASN A 150 10.60 17.38 6.51
N ARG A 151 9.86 16.37 6.06
CA ARG A 151 8.38 16.46 5.93
C ARG A 151 7.57 16.03 7.17
N LEU A 152 8.20 15.68 8.29
CA LEU A 152 7.53 15.18 9.49
C LEU A 152 7.33 16.23 10.61
N GLN A 153 7.67 17.50 10.39
CA GLN A 153 7.63 18.52 11.45
C GLN A 153 6.43 19.48 11.42
N GLU A 154 5.52 19.40 10.43
CA GLU A 154 4.49 20.43 10.26
C GLU A 154 3.11 20.13 10.87
N GLU A 155 2.92 19.01 11.59
CA GLU A 155 1.67 18.76 12.31
C GLU A 155 1.95 18.39 13.77
N GLN A 156 2.18 19.44 14.57
CA GLN A 156 2.06 19.44 16.03
C GLN A 156 0.74 20.08 16.45
#